data_AF-A0A2P6GA16-F1
#
_entry.id   AF-A0A2P6GA16-F1
#
_cell.length_a   1.000
_cell.length_b   1.000
_cell.length_c   1.000
_cell.angle_alpha   90.00
_cell.angle_beta   90.00
_cell.angle_gamma   90.00
#
_symmetry.space_group_name_H-M   'P 1'
#
loop_
_entity.id
_entity.type
_entity.pdbx_description
1 polymer ?
#
loop_
_entity_poly.entity_id
_entity_poly.type
_entity_poly.pdbx_seq_one_letter_code
_entity_poly.pdbx_strand_id
1 'polypeptide(L)'
;MWESFWFEFINFYFIPGLVLGCIYALGAIGITLTFGILRFANFAHGEIMMTSSYLTWEFVLVASSFGLILHPIIGAIPASICAIFLALIVDRFFYKPFRNSPTIMIVIASFGMMLIIRSLVQVIWGPNQITFVKGIA
;
A
#
# COMPACT_ATOMS: atom_id res chain seq x y z
N MET A 1 0.34 15.17 -37.38
CA MET A 1 0.34 15.86 -36.08
C MET A 1 -0.93 15.60 -35.29
N TRP A 2 -2.13 15.67 -35.90
CA TRP A 2 -3.39 15.41 -35.18
C TRP A 2 -3.71 13.91 -34.96
N GLU A 3 -3.22 13.04 -35.84
CA GLU A 3 -3.36 11.57 -35.70
C GLU A 3 -2.61 11.01 -34.46
N SER A 4 -1.41 11.54 -34.14
CA SER A 4 -0.63 11.09 -32.98
C SER A 4 -1.17 11.62 -31.65
N PHE A 5 -1.88 12.74 -31.67
CA PHE A 5 -2.46 13.35 -30.47
C PHE A 5 -3.35 12.39 -29.69
N TRP A 6 -4.24 11.66 -30.37
CA TRP A 6 -5.15 10.72 -29.72
C TRP A 6 -4.40 9.58 -29.03
N PHE A 7 -3.38 9.03 -29.67
CA PHE A 7 -2.54 7.97 -29.10
C PHE A 7 -1.74 8.48 -27.89
N GLU A 8 -1.16 9.68 -27.99
CA GLU A 8 -0.43 10.32 -26.90
C GLU A 8 -1.34 10.64 -25.71
N PHE A 9 -2.52 11.21 -25.96
CA PHE A 9 -3.52 11.49 -24.95
C PHE A 9 -3.92 10.22 -24.18
N ILE A 10 -4.25 9.16 -24.92
CA ILE A 10 -4.70 7.91 -24.31
C ILE A 10 -3.58 7.28 -23.47
N ASN A 11 -2.37 7.19 -24.01
CA ASN A 11 -1.26 6.46 -23.39
C ASN A 11 -0.65 7.22 -22.20
N PHE A 12 -0.45 8.53 -22.33
CA PHE A 12 0.26 9.32 -21.30
C PHE A 12 -0.66 9.98 -20.27
N TYR A 13 -1.93 10.21 -20.59
CA TYR A 13 -2.83 10.96 -19.72
C TYR A 13 -4.05 10.14 -19.28
N PHE A 14 -4.81 9.58 -20.23
CA PHE A 14 -6.06 8.91 -19.91
C PHE A 14 -5.85 7.61 -19.12
N ILE A 15 -5.03 6.68 -19.64
CA ILE A 15 -4.77 5.41 -18.98
C ILE A 15 -4.08 5.62 -17.62
N PRO A 16 -3.00 6.40 -17.50
CA PRO A 16 -2.35 6.63 -16.21
C PRO A 16 -3.27 7.34 -15.21
N GLY A 17 -4.08 8.30 -15.66
CA GLY A 17 -5.07 8.99 -14.83
C GLY A 17 -6.14 8.04 -14.31
N LEU A 18 -6.65 7.15 -15.15
CA LEU A 18 -7.62 6.13 -14.77
C LEU A 18 -7.02 5.14 -13.76
N VAL A 19 -5.79 4.66 -14.00
CA VAL A 19 -5.08 3.78 -13.06
C VAL A 19 -4.88 4.46 -11.70
N LEU A 20 -4.44 5.72 -11.69
CA LEU A 20 -4.26 6.48 -10.45
C LEU A 20 -5.60 6.67 -9.70
N GLY A 21 -6.67 6.97 -10.45
CA GLY A 21 -8.03 7.06 -9.92
C GLY A 21 -8.50 5.76 -9.28
N CYS A 22 -8.24 4.61 -9.92
CA CYS A 22 -8.54 3.29 -9.35
C CYS A 22 -7.76 3.01 -8.06
N ILE A 23 -6.48 3.38 -8.00
CA ILE A 23 -5.66 3.23 -6.79
C ILE A 23 -6.25 4.05 -5.63
N TYR A 24 -6.61 5.32 -5.89
CA TYR A 24 -7.23 6.17 -4.88
C TYR A 24 -8.63 5.69 -4.47
N ALA A 25 -9.45 5.25 -5.42
CA ALA A 25 -10.77 4.70 -5.15
C ALA A 25 -10.68 3.42 -4.28
N LEU A 26 -9.77 2.50 -4.60
CA LEU A 26 -9.53 1.30 -3.79
C LEU A 26 -9.04 1.65 -2.38
N GLY A 27 -8.12 2.61 -2.25
CA GLY A 27 -7.67 3.11 -0.96
C GLY A 27 -8.81 3.70 -0.12
N ALA A 28 -9.66 4.54 -0.74
CA ALA A 28 -10.82 5.13 -0.10
C ALA A 28 -11.85 4.08 0.35
N ILE A 29 -12.11 3.07 -0.47
CA ILE A 29 -12.99 1.94 -0.12
C ILE A 29 -12.45 1.20 1.11
N GLY A 30 -11.15 0.92 1.16
CA GLY A 30 -10.52 0.25 2.31
C GLY A 30 -10.63 1.05 3.61
N ILE A 31 -10.32 2.35 3.58
CA ILE A 31 -10.46 3.22 4.75
C ILE A 31 -11.93 3.34 5.19
N THR A 32 -12.86 3.45 4.23
CA THR A 32 -14.30 3.53 4.54
C THR A 32 -14.81 2.24 5.16
N LEU A 33 -14.39 1.08 4.65
CA LEU A 33 -14.78 -0.23 5.20
C LEU A 33 -14.22 -0.42 6.61
N THR A 34 -12.95 -0.10 6.83
CA THR A 34 -12.34 -0.21 8.16
C THR A 34 -13.00 0.72 9.16
N PHE A 35 -13.29 1.97 8.78
CA PHE A 35 -14.05 2.89 9.62
C PHE A 35 -15.48 2.39 9.88
N GLY A 36 -16.16 1.84 8.88
CA GLY A 36 -17.52 1.30 9.00
C GLY A 36 -17.63 0.15 10.00
N ILE A 37 -16.59 -0.69 10.10
CA ILE A 37 -16.53 -1.81 11.03
C ILE A 37 -16.03 -1.38 12.41
N LEU A 38 -14.89 -0.67 12.46
CA LEU A 38 -14.18 -0.37 13.70
C LEU A 38 -14.66 0.90 14.40
N ARG A 39 -15.35 1.80 13.68
CA ARG A 39 -15.88 3.08 14.17
C ARG A 39 -14.84 4.05 14.72
N PHE A 40 -13.61 3.97 14.21
CA PHE A 40 -12.54 4.94 14.47
C PHE A 40 -11.69 5.17 13.22
N ALA A 41 -11.05 6.33 13.11
CA ALA A 41 -10.16 6.66 12.00
C ALA A 41 -8.85 5.86 12.10
N ASN A 42 -8.69 4.86 11.23
CA ASN A 42 -7.49 4.02 11.19
C ASN A 42 -6.43 4.60 10.23
N PHE A 43 -5.59 5.49 10.74
CA PHE A 43 -4.49 6.10 9.98
C PHE A 43 -3.43 5.10 9.50
N ALA A 44 -3.23 4.00 10.24
CA ALA A 44 -2.25 2.98 9.87
C ALA A 44 -2.61 2.21 8.58
N HIS A 45 -3.85 2.28 8.10
CA HIS A 45 -4.29 1.59 6.89
C HIS A 45 -3.43 1.95 5.65
N GLY A 46 -3.10 3.25 5.51
CA GLY A 46 -2.24 3.71 4.41
C GLY A 46 -0.83 3.11 4.46
N GLU A 47 -0.27 2.93 5.66
CA GLU A 47 1.05 2.33 5.84
C GLU A 47 1.04 0.82 5.58
N ILE A 48 -0.06 0.13 5.90
CA ILE A 48 -0.23 -1.28 5.55
C ILE A 48 -0.27 -1.42 4.03
N MET A 49 -1.02 -0.56 3.32
CA MET A 49 -1.03 -0.54 1.84
C MET A 49 0.36 -0.29 1.27
N MET A 50 1.09 0.70 1.80
CA MET A 50 2.47 0.99 1.42
C MET A 50 3.37 -0.23 1.62
N THR A 51 3.31 -0.85 2.80
CA THR A 51 4.12 -2.02 3.14
C THR A 51 3.86 -3.18 2.17
N SER A 52 2.61 -3.41 1.76
CA SER A 52 2.27 -4.41 0.73
C SER A 52 2.95 -4.16 -0.61
N SER A 53 3.06 -2.89 -1.03
CA SER A 53 3.75 -2.54 -2.28
C SER A 53 5.25 -2.83 -2.20
N TYR A 54 5.90 -2.50 -1.09
CA TYR A 54 7.31 -2.84 -0.86
C TYR A 54 7.54 -4.35 -0.80
N LEU A 55 6.67 -5.09 -0.11
CA LEU A 55 6.74 -6.55 -0.07
C LEU A 55 6.54 -7.17 -1.46
N THR A 56 5.63 -6.63 -2.27
CA THR A 56 5.46 -7.08 -3.67
C THR A 56 6.75 -6.92 -4.46
N TRP A 57 7.43 -5.78 -4.30
CA TRP A 57 8.71 -5.52 -4.94
C TRP A 57 9.79 -6.50 -4.47
N GLU A 58 9.91 -6.72 -3.16
CA GLU A 58 10.85 -7.72 -2.60
C GLU A 58 10.60 -9.13 -3.13
N PHE A 59 9.34 -9.58 -3.18
CA PHE A 59 9.04 -10.92 -3.70
C PHE A 59 9.44 -11.07 -5.18
N VAL A 60 9.27 -10.02 -5.98
CA VAL A 60 9.72 -10.01 -7.39
C VAL A 60 11.25 -10.06 -7.47
N LEU A 61 11.96 -9.28 -6.65
CA LEU A 61 13.43 -9.29 -6.61
C LEU A 61 13.99 -10.64 -6.17
N VAL A 62 13.42 -11.22 -5.12
CA VAL A 62 13.80 -12.54 -4.62
C VAL A 62 13.57 -13.60 -5.71
N ALA A 63 12.41 -13.61 -6.37
CA ALA A 63 12.16 -14.54 -7.48
C ALA A 63 13.17 -14.37 -8.62
N SER A 64 13.50 -13.11 -8.96
CA SER A 64 14.51 -12.80 -9.99
C SER A 64 15.90 -13.30 -9.62
N SER A 65 16.26 -13.31 -8.33
CA SER A 65 17.56 -13.83 -7.86
C SER A 65 17.71 -15.34 -8.08
N PHE A 66 16.59 -16.07 -8.13
CA PHE A 66 16.52 -17.50 -8.49
C PHE A 66 16.35 -17.73 -10.00
N GLY A 67 16.42 -16.68 -10.83
CA GLY A 67 16.25 -16.77 -12.28
C GLY A 67 14.79 -16.82 -12.75
N LEU A 68 13.82 -16.59 -11.87
CA LEU A 68 12.40 -16.52 -12.24
C LEU A 68 11.98 -15.07 -12.50
N ILE A 69 11.49 -14.80 -13.71
CA ILE A 69 10.87 -13.50 -14.03
C ILE A 69 9.42 -13.53 -13.57
N LEU A 70 9.15 -12.97 -12.39
CA LEU A 70 7.82 -12.94 -11.81
C LEU A 70 7.10 -11.64 -12.15
N HIS A 71 5.90 -11.75 -12.72
CA HIS A 71 5.06 -10.58 -12.96
C HIS A 71 4.62 -9.96 -11.62
N PRO A 72 4.62 -8.62 -11.44
CA PRO A 72 4.27 -7.97 -10.17
C PRO A 72 2.91 -8.36 -9.60
N ILE A 73 1.93 -8.67 -10.47
CA ILE A 73 0.61 -9.17 -10.04
C ILE A 73 0.72 -10.48 -9.28
N ILE A 74 1.62 -11.38 -9.68
CA ILE A 74 1.83 -12.66 -9.00
C ILE A 74 2.55 -12.42 -7.67
N GLY A 75 3.52 -11.51 -7.64
CA GLY A 75 4.19 -11.08 -6.40
C GLY A 75 3.25 -10.40 -5.40
N ALA A 76 2.16 -9.79 -5.87
CA ALA A 76 1.17 -9.14 -5.01
C ALA A 76 0.34 -10.14 -4.19
N ILE A 77 0.23 -11.40 -4.61
CA ILE A 77 -0.51 -12.45 -3.89
C ILE A 77 0.13 -12.75 -2.52
N PRO A 78 1.42 -13.17 -2.44
CA PRO A 78 2.06 -13.39 -1.15
C PRO A 78 2.19 -12.09 -0.34
N ALA A 79 2.40 -10.94 -0.99
CA ALA A 79 2.42 -9.65 -0.31
C ALA A 79 1.08 -9.31 0.37
N SER A 80 -0.05 -9.60 -0.29
CA SER A 80 -1.38 -9.40 0.28
C SER A 80 -1.61 -10.29 1.50
N ILE A 81 -1.12 -11.54 1.48
CA ILE A 81 -1.17 -12.44 2.63
C ILE A 81 -0.36 -11.86 3.80
N CYS A 82 0.86 -11.40 3.55
CA CYS A 82 1.69 -10.73 4.57
C CYS A 82 1.00 -9.47 5.14
N ALA A 83 0.31 -8.69 4.29
CA ALA A 83 -0.43 -7.51 4.70
C ALA A 83 -1.62 -7.85 5.63
N ILE A 84 -2.33 -8.94 5.33
CA ILE A 84 -3.39 -9.47 6.20
C ILE A 84 -2.80 -9.85 7.56
N PHE A 85 -1.68 -10.58 7.59
CA PHE A 85 -1.00 -10.93 8.83
C PHE A 85 -0.57 -9.69 9.63
N LEU A 86 0.02 -8.69 8.96
CA LEU A 86 0.40 -7.44 9.60
C LEU A 86 -0.83 -6.74 10.22
N ALA A 87 -1.93 -6.63 9.47
CA ALA A 87 -3.16 -6.02 9.94
C ALA A 87 -3.73 -6.75 11.18
N LEU A 88 -3.71 -8.09 11.17
CA LEU A 88 -4.17 -8.91 12.30
C LEU A 88 -3.26 -8.75 13.53
N ILE A 89 -1.94 -8.67 13.35
CA ILE A 89 -0.98 -8.41 14.43
C ILE A 89 -1.26 -7.04 15.05
N VAL A 90 -1.38 -6.00 14.22
CA VAL A 90 -1.66 -4.64 14.69
C VAL A 90 -2.99 -4.58 15.44
N ASP A 91 -4.05 -5.18 14.89
CA ASP A 91 -5.35 -5.22 15.56
C ASP A 91 -5.25 -5.96 16.91
N ARG A 92 -4.60 -7.13 16.94
CA ARG A 92 -4.54 -7.96 18.14
C ARG A 92 -3.74 -7.33 19.27
N PHE A 93 -2.59 -6.74 18.97
CA PHE A 93 -1.64 -6.27 19.97
C PHE A 93 -1.78 -4.78 20.31
N PHE A 94 -2.22 -3.95 19.35
CA PHE A 94 -2.33 -2.51 19.56
C PHE A 94 -3.77 -2.05 19.69
N TYR A 95 -4.70 -2.49 18.85
CA TYR A 95 -6.07 -1.95 18.87
C TYR A 95 -6.99 -2.64 19.86
N LYS A 96 -6.92 -3.98 19.94
CA LYS A 96 -7.76 -4.78 20.83
C LYS A 96 -7.68 -4.36 22.31
N PRO A 97 -6.50 -4.04 22.89
CA PRO A 97 -6.42 -3.57 24.27
C PRO A 97 -7.17 -2.25 24.53
N PHE A 98 -7.20 -1.36 23.54
CA PHE A 98 -7.85 -0.05 23.68
C PHE A 98 -9.32 -0.05 23.24
N ARG A 99 -9.90 -1.20 22.88
CA ARG A 99 -11.27 -1.26 22.33
C ARG A 99 -12.36 -0.81 23.30
N ASN A 100 -12.11 -0.92 24.60
CA ASN A 100 -13.02 -0.44 25.65
C ASN A 100 -12.71 1.01 26.09
N SER A 101 -11.66 1.62 25.53
CA SER A 101 -11.25 2.99 25.85
C SER A 101 -11.99 4.00 24.97
N PRO A 102 -11.97 5.30 25.33
CA PRO A 102 -12.53 6.35 24.50
C PRO A 102 -11.96 6.33 23.07
N THR A 103 -12.80 6.59 22.05
CA THR A 103 -12.43 6.51 20.63
C THR A 103 -11.16 7.30 20.30
N ILE A 104 -10.98 8.47 20.91
CA ILE A 104 -9.80 9.31 20.72
C ILE A 104 -8.49 8.59 21.05
N MET A 105 -8.49 7.72 22.08
CA MET A 105 -7.32 6.96 22.49
C MET A 105 -6.92 5.94 21.42
N ILE A 106 -7.90 5.27 20.80
CA ILE A 106 -7.67 4.31 19.71
C ILE A 106 -7.17 5.04 18.45
N VAL A 107 -7.70 6.23 18.16
CA VAL A 107 -7.25 7.06 17.04
C VAL A 107 -5.78 7.47 17.23
N ILE A 108 -5.40 7.90 18.43
CA ILE A 108 -4.00 8.21 18.76
C ILE A 108 -3.11 6.96 18.64
N ALA A 109 -3.57 5.81 19.11
CA ALA A 109 -2.85 4.55 18.95
C ALA A 109 -2.64 4.19 17.46
N SER A 110 -3.66 4.42 16.61
CA SER A 110 -3.54 4.22 15.16
C SER A 110 -2.54 5.17 14.50
N PHE A 111 -2.51 6.43 14.93
CA PHE A 111 -1.49 7.38 14.48
C PHE A 111 -0.08 6.96 14.92
N GLY A 112 0.08 6.47 16.14
CA GLY A 112 1.34 5.87 16.61
C GLY A 112 1.76 4.68 15.74
N MET A 113 0.83 3.80 15.41
CA MET A 113 1.10 2.66 14.53
C MET A 113 1.48 3.07 13.10
N MET A 114 0.85 4.10 12.55
CA MET A 114 1.25 4.69 11.26
C MET A 114 2.73 5.11 11.30
N LEU A 115 3.16 5.82 12.33
CA LEU A 115 4.56 6.24 12.46
C LEU A 115 5.51 5.05 12.62
N ILE A 116 5.14 4.06 13.44
CA ILE A 116 5.96 2.86 13.65
C ILE A 116 6.14 2.07 12.35
N ILE A 117 5.05 1.76 11.64
CA ILE A 117 5.12 1.00 10.38
C ILE A 117 5.93 1.76 9.34
N ARG A 118 5.71 3.08 9.21
CA ARG A 118 6.50 3.91 8.30
C ARG A 118 8.00 3.84 8.62
N SER A 119 8.33 3.97 9.91
CA SER A 119 9.72 3.96 10.36
C SER A 119 10.37 2.59 10.12
N LEU A 120 9.64 1.50 10.34
CA LEU A 120 10.10 0.14 10.03
C LEU A 120 10.40 -0.03 8.54
N VAL A 121 9.52 0.46 7.67
CA VAL A 121 9.76 0.42 6.21
C VAL A 121 11.01 1.22 5.86
N GLN A 122 11.20 2.41 6.43
CA GLN A 122 12.41 3.21 6.19
C GLN A 122 13.69 2.55 6.71
N VAL A 123 13.63 1.78 7.80
CA VAL A 123 14.78 1.02 8.32
C VAL A 123 15.16 -0.13 7.39
N ILE A 124 14.18 -0.81 6.81
CA ILE A 124 14.40 -1.98 5.95
C ILE A 124 14.82 -1.57 4.53
N TRP A 125 14.09 -0.62 3.91
CA TRP A 125 14.30 -0.22 2.51
C TRP A 125 15.08 1.08 2.33
N GLY A 126 15.35 1.80 3.43
CA GLY A 126 15.97 3.12 3.39
C GLY A 126 14.96 4.25 3.15
N PRO A 127 15.35 5.50 3.48
CA PRO A 127 14.52 6.69 3.27
C PRO A 127 14.66 7.31 1.88
N ASN A 128 15.59 6.82 1.06
CA ASN A 128 15.96 7.44 -0.21
C ASN A 128 14.93 7.13 -1.29
N GLN A 129 14.56 8.15 -2.08
CA GLN A 129 13.70 7.95 -3.24
C GLN A 129 14.48 7.28 -4.37
N ILE A 130 13.97 6.14 -4.82
CA ILE A 130 14.50 5.43 -5.98
C ILE A 130 13.62 5.79 -7.18
N THR A 131 14.19 6.42 -8.20
CA THR A 131 13.45 6.79 -9.40
C THR A 131 13.54 5.67 -10.43
N PHE A 132 12.45 4.94 -10.59
CA PHE A 132 12.30 4.03 -11.72
C PHE A 132 11.90 4.83 -12.95
N VAL A 133 12.80 4.95 -13.93
CA VAL A 133 12.49 5.61 -15.19
C VAL A 133 11.38 4.83 -15.88
N LYS A 134 10.23 5.47 -16.09
CA LYS A 134 9.14 4.89 -16.89
C LYS A 134 9.55 4.92 -18.36
N GLY A 135 9.82 3.74 -18.91
CA GLY A 135 10.01 3.54 -20.34
C GLY A 135 10.08 2.04 -20.61
N ILE A 136 9.13 1.51 -21.38
CA ILE A 136 9.39 0.34 -22.19
C ILE A 136 10.33 0.88 -23.28
N ALA A 137 11.59 0.45 -23.27
CA ALA A 137 12.39 0.52 -24.49
C ALA A 137 11.86 -0.53 -25.47
#